data_AF-A0A7J3WTN3-F1
#
_entry.id   AF-A0A7J3WTN3-F1
#
_cell.length_a   1.000
_cell.length_b   1.000
_cell.length_c   1.000
_cell.angle_alpha   90.00
_cell.angle_beta   90.00
_cell.angle_gamma   90.00
#
_symmetry.space_group_name_H-M   'P 1'
#
loop_
_entity.id
_entity.type
_entity.pdbx_description
1 polymer ?
#
loop_
_entity_poly.entity_id
_entity_poly.type
_entity_poly.pdbx_seq_one_letter_code
_entity_poly.pdbx_strand_id
1 'polypeptide(L)'
;MFMKWTPLLISLLLFVPYMDLGHGDSNIIKIHGEKILAFPAGAEVNVKVLDGKVEVKKFCGMFHGERSIIVCLRSEEGKVRIEYEPAAPSPHLYRFLIICPDGWKDAVQPLLKQREEHGMPGIAVGLEEIYDGKYFAVEGRDDAEKIKYFIKNAIENWGVEYVLLVGGRKIGMDERW
;
A
#
# COMPACT_ATOMS: atom_id res chain seq x y z
N MET A 1 -49.65 29.93 -11.23
CA MET A 1 -49.13 28.89 -10.31
C MET A 1 -47.62 29.12 -10.19
N PHE A 2 -47.25 29.90 -9.18
CA PHE A 2 -45.87 30.29 -8.88
C PHE A 2 -45.22 29.15 -8.08
N MET A 3 -44.09 28.62 -8.54
CA MET A 3 -43.23 27.81 -7.68
C MET A 3 -41.78 28.27 -7.87
N LYS A 4 -41.29 28.97 -6.85
CA LYS A 4 -39.90 29.36 -6.66
C LYS A 4 -39.05 28.11 -6.33
N TRP A 5 -37.74 28.33 -6.23
CA TRP A 5 -36.69 27.54 -5.54
C TRP A 5 -35.66 26.85 -6.45
N THR A 6 -34.70 27.64 -6.93
CA THR A 6 -33.27 27.28 -6.79
C THR A 6 -32.89 27.44 -5.31
N PRO A 7 -32.09 26.55 -4.67
CA PRO A 7 -30.72 26.24 -5.08
C PRO A 7 -30.24 24.80 -4.78
N LEU A 8 -29.58 24.14 -5.74
CA LEU A 8 -28.59 23.09 -5.47
C LEU A 8 -27.34 23.37 -6.32
N LEU A 9 -26.79 24.56 -6.12
CA LEU A 9 -25.35 24.79 -6.25
C LEU A 9 -24.78 24.52 -4.85
N ILE A 10 -23.61 23.87 -4.78
CA ILE A 10 -22.84 23.57 -3.56
C ILE A 10 -23.16 22.21 -2.92
N SER A 11 -22.69 21.15 -3.57
CA SER A 11 -22.22 19.93 -2.86
C SER A 11 -21.13 19.17 -3.63
N LEU A 12 -20.84 19.53 -4.88
CA LEU A 12 -19.77 18.92 -5.68
C LEU A 12 -18.43 19.66 -5.58
N LEU A 13 -18.11 20.21 -4.41
CA LEU A 13 -16.85 20.95 -4.15
C LEU A 13 -16.35 20.74 -2.71
N LEU A 14 -16.42 19.50 -2.18
CA LEU A 14 -15.82 19.18 -0.87
C LEU A 14 -14.70 18.15 -0.90
N PHE A 15 -14.10 17.87 -2.06
CA PHE A 15 -12.88 17.05 -2.10
C PHE A 15 -11.93 17.49 -3.21
N VAL A 16 -11.42 18.71 -3.13
CA VAL A 16 -10.18 19.10 -3.81
C VAL A 16 -9.36 19.90 -2.79
N PRO A 17 -8.23 19.34 -2.34
CA PRO A 17 -7.04 19.35 -3.16
C PRO A 17 -6.43 17.96 -3.29
N TYR A 18 -7.01 17.13 -4.16
CA TYR A 18 -6.10 16.36 -5.00
C TYR A 18 -5.65 17.36 -6.06
N MET A 19 -4.41 17.84 -5.98
CA MET A 19 -3.78 18.30 -7.21
C MET A 19 -3.77 17.07 -8.10
N ASP A 20 -4.72 17.03 -9.03
CA ASP A 20 -4.78 16.05 -10.10
C ASP A 20 -3.55 16.32 -10.99
N LEU A 21 -2.42 15.74 -10.59
CA LEU A 21 -1.25 15.63 -11.44
C LEU A 21 -1.65 14.61 -12.50
N GLY A 22 -2.18 15.13 -13.61
CA GLY A 22 -2.65 14.38 -14.77
C GLY A 22 -1.67 13.27 -15.15
N HIS A 23 -2.26 12.12 -15.45
CA HIS A 23 -1.59 10.92 -15.91
C HIS A 23 -0.63 11.25 -17.06
N GLY A 24 0.69 11.10 -16.84
CA GLY A 24 1.72 11.36 -17.86
C GLY A 24 2.17 12.81 -18.03
N ASP A 25 1.62 13.77 -17.29
CA ASP A 25 2.00 15.18 -17.43
C ASP A 25 3.19 15.55 -16.53
N SER A 26 4.35 15.72 -17.17
CA SER A 26 5.53 16.29 -16.52
C SER A 26 5.24 17.72 -16.06
N ASN A 27 5.05 17.91 -14.76
CA ASN A 27 4.79 19.22 -14.20
C ASN A 27 6.09 19.85 -13.69
N ILE A 28 6.43 21.02 -14.24
CA ILE A 28 7.55 21.84 -13.75
C ILE A 28 7.07 22.61 -12.53
N ILE A 29 7.64 22.29 -11.38
CA ILE A 29 7.31 22.91 -10.11
C ILE A 29 8.41 23.90 -9.75
N LYS A 30 8.03 25.18 -9.61
CA LYS A 30 8.87 26.20 -8.99
C LYS A 30 8.82 26.01 -7.47
N ILE A 31 9.99 25.99 -6.84
CA ILE A 31 10.16 25.86 -5.39
C ILE A 31 10.72 27.19 -4.87
N HIS A 32 10.10 27.69 -3.80
CA HIS A 32 10.61 28.78 -2.99
C HIS A 32 10.35 28.42 -1.53
N GLY A 33 11.38 28.02 -0.80
CA GLY A 33 11.28 27.42 0.54
C GLY A 33 11.08 25.90 0.52
N GLU A 34 10.12 25.40 1.32
CA GLU A 34 9.84 23.98 1.48
C GLU A 34 8.50 23.60 0.84
N LYS A 35 8.47 22.49 0.11
CA LYS A 35 7.27 21.94 -0.53
C LYS A 35 7.20 20.44 -0.30
N ILE A 36 6.06 19.98 0.16
CA ILE A 36 5.77 18.57 0.42
C ILE A 36 4.77 18.08 -0.62
N LEU A 37 5.06 16.95 -1.24
CA LEU A 37 4.19 16.29 -2.21
C LEU A 37 3.95 14.85 -1.74
N ALA A 38 2.71 14.40 -1.83
CA ALA A 38 2.32 13.04 -1.48
C ALA A 38 1.80 12.32 -2.73
N PHE A 39 2.28 11.09 -2.93
CA PHE A 39 1.88 10.18 -4.01
C PHE A 39 1.38 8.89 -3.37
N PRO A 40 0.45 8.15 -4.00
CA PRO A 40 -0.04 6.89 -3.43
C PRO A 40 1.09 5.86 -3.27
N ALA A 41 0.94 4.94 -2.31
CA ALA A 41 1.92 3.87 -2.11
C ALA A 41 2.07 3.00 -3.37
N GLY A 42 3.29 2.57 -3.66
CA GLY A 42 3.63 1.79 -4.87
C GLY A 42 3.94 2.63 -6.11
N ALA A 43 3.71 3.94 -6.06
CA ALA A 43 4.09 4.90 -7.08
C ALA A 43 5.59 4.90 -7.43
N GLU A 44 5.92 4.86 -8.71
CA GLU A 44 7.26 5.26 -9.15
C GLU A 44 7.31 6.78 -9.32
N VAL A 45 8.13 7.45 -8.50
CA VAL A 45 8.28 8.91 -8.50
C VAL A 45 9.73 9.28 -8.81
N ASN A 46 9.92 9.97 -9.92
CA ASN A 46 11.20 10.45 -10.42
C ASN A 46 11.27 11.98 -10.30
N VAL A 47 12.31 12.50 -9.65
CA VAL A 47 12.51 13.94 -9.44
C VAL A 47 13.77 14.38 -10.17
N LYS A 48 13.61 15.28 -11.16
CA LYS A 48 14.72 15.88 -11.90
C LYS A 48 14.85 17.36 -11.50
N VAL A 49 16.02 17.77 -11.02
CA VAL A 49 16.30 19.17 -10.72
C VAL A 49 16.68 19.88 -12.02
N LEU A 50 15.95 20.93 -12.38
CA LEU A 50 16.17 21.73 -13.59
C LEU A 50 17.00 22.99 -13.30
N ASP A 51 16.82 23.59 -12.13
CA ASP A 51 17.42 24.88 -11.77
C ASP A 51 17.54 25.02 -10.25
N GLY A 52 18.60 25.68 -9.78
CA GLY A 52 18.88 25.89 -8.35
C GLY A 52 19.46 24.69 -7.61
N LYS A 53 19.86 24.91 -6.34
CA LYS A 53 20.27 23.84 -5.41
C LYS A 53 19.04 23.36 -4.64
N VAL A 54 18.47 22.22 -5.05
CA VAL A 54 17.28 21.64 -4.44
C VAL A 54 17.65 20.39 -3.63
N GLU A 55 17.34 20.40 -2.34
CA GLU A 55 17.40 19.21 -1.49
C GLU A 55 16.12 18.40 -1.68
N VAL A 56 16.27 17.13 -2.05
CA VAL A 56 15.15 16.20 -2.27
C VAL A 56 15.23 15.07 -1.25
N LYS A 57 14.17 14.90 -0.45
CA LYS A 57 14.02 13.77 0.47
C LYS A 57 12.78 12.98 0.08
N LYS A 58 12.96 11.69 -0.16
CA LYS A 58 11.88 10.75 -0.51
C LYS A 58 11.77 9.69 0.58
N PHE A 59 10.58 9.51 1.12
CA PHE A 59 10.30 8.49 2.13
C PHE A 59 8.87 7.97 1.98
N CYS A 60 8.61 6.77 2.52
CA CYS A 60 7.26 6.22 2.62
C CYS A 60 6.74 6.45 4.04
N GLY A 61 5.51 6.94 4.17
CA GLY A 61 4.91 7.25 5.46
C GLY A 61 3.39 7.37 5.38
N MET A 62 2.78 7.83 6.47
CA MET A 62 1.37 8.19 6.47
C MET A 62 1.22 9.67 6.14
N PHE A 63 0.36 9.99 5.18
CA PHE A 63 -0.05 11.34 4.86
C PHE A 63 -1.57 11.37 4.82
N HIS A 64 -2.19 12.25 5.61
CA HIS A 64 -3.66 12.36 5.73
C HIS A 64 -4.41 11.03 5.97
N GLY A 65 -3.78 10.09 6.70
CA GLY A 65 -4.39 8.79 7.02
C GLY A 65 -4.17 7.71 5.96
N GLU A 66 -3.53 8.04 4.83
CA GLU A 66 -3.21 7.08 3.77
C GLU A 66 -1.70 6.84 3.68
N ARG A 67 -1.32 5.60 3.36
CA ARG A 67 0.09 5.29 3.11
C ARG A 67 0.50 5.94 1.79
N SER A 68 1.46 6.84 1.87
CA SER A 68 1.91 7.66 0.74
C SER A 68 3.43 7.63 0.62
N ILE A 69 3.91 7.83 -0.60
CA ILE A 69 5.29 8.25 -0.85
C ILE A 69 5.31 9.77 -0.73
N ILE A 70 6.07 10.27 0.23
CA ILE A 70 6.21 11.68 0.52
C ILE A 70 7.54 12.15 -0.06
N VAL A 71 7.49 13.19 -0.87
CA VAL A 71 8.64 13.89 -1.43
C VAL A 71 8.70 15.29 -0.85
N CYS A 72 9.69 15.54 -0.01
CA CYS A 72 10.00 16.86 0.51
C CYS A 72 11.08 17.51 -0.35
N LEU A 73 10.79 18.72 -0.82
CA LEU A 73 11.66 19.53 -1.65
C LEU A 73 11.99 20.81 -0.90
N ARG A 74 13.26 21.11 -0.72
CA ARG A 74 13.71 22.34 -0.04
C ARG A 74 14.72 23.09 -0.89
N SER A 75 14.46 24.36 -1.15
CA SER A 75 15.38 25.25 -1.87
C SER A 75 15.02 26.70 -1.61
N GLU A 76 15.99 27.63 -1.64
CA GLU A 76 15.69 29.07 -1.59
C GLU A 76 14.94 29.51 -2.85
N GLU A 77 15.47 29.14 -4.03
CA GLU A 77 14.79 29.20 -5.31
C GLU A 77 15.26 28.03 -6.19
N GLY A 78 14.32 27.35 -6.83
CA GLY A 78 14.65 26.25 -7.75
C GLY A 78 13.49 25.80 -8.61
N LYS A 79 13.78 24.98 -9.62
CA LYS A 79 12.79 24.34 -10.48
C LYS A 79 13.06 22.85 -10.51
N VAL A 80 12.01 22.06 -10.29
CA VAL A 80 12.05 20.60 -10.43
C VAL A 80 10.98 20.13 -11.40
N ARG A 81 11.29 19.06 -12.12
CA ARG A 81 10.32 18.28 -12.90
C ARG A 81 10.07 16.99 -12.15
N ILE A 82 8.81 16.69 -11.91
CA ILE A 82 8.39 15.44 -11.27
C ILE A 82 7.61 14.62 -12.26
N GLU A 83 8.04 13.38 -12.41
CA GLU A 83 7.38 12.36 -13.21
C GLU A 83 6.89 11.29 -12.24
N TYR A 84 5.60 10.97 -12.31
CA TYR A 84 4.95 9.99 -11.45
C TYR A 84 4.16 9.01 -12.31
N GLU A 85 4.41 7.72 -12.10
CA GLU A 85 3.63 6.64 -12.69
C GLU A 85 2.87 5.90 -11.57
N PRO A 86 1.52 5.90 -11.61
CA PRO A 86 0.72 5.15 -10.66
C PRO A 86 1.02 3.66 -10.78
N ALA A 87 1.10 2.98 -9.63
CA ALA A 87 1.08 1.53 -9.62
C ALA A 87 -0.21 1.06 -10.32
N ALA A 88 -0.10 0.01 -11.13
CA ALA A 88 -1.29 -0.66 -11.65
C ALA A 88 -2.24 -0.99 -10.48
N PRO A 89 -3.56 -0.80 -10.63
CA PRO A 89 -4.50 -1.16 -9.58
C PRO A 89 -4.33 -2.65 -9.27
N SER A 90 -3.79 -2.97 -8.10
CA SER A 90 -3.76 -4.34 -7.64
C SER A 90 -5.19 -4.78 -7.32
N PRO A 91 -5.58 -6.03 -7.59
CA PRO A 91 -6.86 -6.53 -7.13
C PRO A 91 -6.85 -6.44 -5.60
N HIS A 92 -7.66 -5.57 -4.99
CA HIS A 92 -7.79 -5.47 -3.53
C HIS A 92 -8.68 -6.58 -2.98
N LEU A 93 -8.31 -7.84 -3.29
CA LEU A 93 -9.11 -9.00 -2.92
C LEU A 93 -9.05 -9.24 -1.41
N TYR A 94 -7.84 -9.16 -0.83
CA TYR A 94 -7.61 -9.32 0.60
C TYR A 94 -6.61 -8.27 1.09
N ARG A 95 -6.99 -7.45 2.06
CA ARG A 95 -6.10 -6.48 2.72
C ARG A 95 -5.33 -7.10 3.89
N PHE A 96 -5.87 -8.16 4.50
CA PHE A 96 -5.31 -8.82 5.68
C PHE A 96 -5.08 -10.32 5.45
N LEU A 97 -3.84 -10.78 5.61
CA LEU A 97 -3.47 -12.18 5.50
C LEU A 97 -3.08 -12.72 6.87
N ILE A 98 -3.67 -13.84 7.28
CA ILE A 98 -3.24 -14.62 8.43
C ILE A 98 -2.58 -15.89 7.91
N ILE A 99 -1.34 -16.17 8.31
CA ILE A 99 -0.67 -17.44 8.08
C ILE A 99 -0.58 -18.16 9.42
N CYS A 100 -1.13 -19.38 9.49
CA CYS A 100 -1.22 -20.14 10.74
C CYS A 100 -1.02 -21.65 10.49
N PRO A 101 -0.63 -22.44 11.50
CA PRO A 101 -0.74 -23.89 11.44
C PRO A 101 -2.19 -24.29 11.12
N ASP A 102 -2.37 -25.31 10.28
CA ASP A 102 -3.69 -25.73 9.78
C ASP A 102 -4.68 -26.05 10.91
N GLY A 103 -4.21 -26.68 11.99
CA GLY A 103 -5.02 -26.97 13.17
C GLY A 103 -5.51 -25.75 13.96
N TRP A 104 -5.03 -24.55 13.64
CA TRP A 104 -5.42 -23.29 14.31
C TRP A 104 -6.33 -22.42 13.43
N LYS A 105 -6.67 -22.86 12.21
CA LYS A 105 -7.53 -22.09 11.29
C LYS A 105 -8.89 -21.75 11.91
N ASP A 106 -9.49 -22.66 12.65
CA ASP A 106 -10.78 -22.42 13.32
C ASP A 106 -10.66 -21.38 14.43
N ALA A 107 -9.53 -21.38 15.16
CA ALA A 107 -9.29 -20.45 16.25
C ALA A 107 -9.09 -19.00 15.77
N VAL A 108 -8.63 -18.80 14.52
CA VAL A 108 -8.42 -17.47 13.94
C VAL A 108 -9.65 -16.91 13.20
N GLN A 109 -10.67 -17.73 12.91
CA GLN A 109 -11.89 -17.28 12.23
C GLN A 109 -12.60 -16.11 12.94
N PRO A 110 -12.74 -16.08 14.28
CA PRO A 110 -13.39 -14.96 14.96
C PRO A 110 -12.66 -13.63 14.73
N LEU A 111 -11.32 -13.67 14.72
CA LEU A 111 -10.50 -12.49 14.43
C LEU A 111 -10.70 -12.02 12.99
N LEU A 112 -10.74 -12.95 12.04
CA LEU A 112 -10.96 -12.63 10.63
C LEU A 112 -12.30 -11.92 10.44
N LYS A 113 -13.37 -12.52 10.99
CA LYS A 113 -14.73 -11.96 10.93
C LYS A 113 -14.79 -10.55 11.52
N GLN A 114 -14.17 -10.33 12.68
CA GLN A 114 -14.13 -9.01 13.29
C GLN A 114 -13.42 -7.97 12.39
N ARG A 115 -12.34 -8.37 11.69
CA ARG A 115 -11.62 -7.47 10.77
C ARG A 115 -12.46 -7.16 9.53
N GLU A 116 -13.17 -8.16 8.99
CA GLU A 116 -14.09 -7.98 7.86
C GLU A 116 -15.25 -7.03 8.21
N GLU A 117 -15.84 -7.18 9.40
CA GLU A 117 -16.87 -6.26 9.92
C GLU A 117 -16.35 -4.81 10.04
N HIS A 118 -15.04 -4.63 10.22
CA HIS A 118 -14.38 -3.32 10.22
C HIS A 118 -13.87 -2.88 8.83
N GLY A 119 -14.34 -3.51 7.74
CA GLY A 119 -14.01 -3.12 6.37
C GLY A 119 -12.61 -3.55 5.91
N MET A 120 -12.02 -4.55 6.57
CA MET A 120 -10.72 -5.12 6.20
C MET A 120 -10.91 -6.57 5.73
N PRO A 121 -11.19 -6.81 4.43
CA PRO A 121 -11.31 -8.15 3.88
C PRO A 121 -10.01 -8.93 4.11
N GLY A 122 -10.12 -10.16 4.57
CA GLY A 122 -8.95 -10.96 4.88
C GLY A 122 -9.10 -12.43 4.57
N ILE A 123 -7.99 -13.15 4.64
CA ILE A 123 -7.95 -14.60 4.46
C ILE A 123 -7.03 -15.26 5.49
N ALA A 124 -7.43 -16.41 5.99
CA ALA A 124 -6.59 -17.28 6.81
C ALA A 124 -6.09 -18.48 5.99
N VAL A 125 -4.78 -18.60 5.90
CA VAL A 125 -4.08 -19.62 5.10
C VAL A 125 -3.25 -20.52 6.04
N GLY A 126 -3.41 -21.82 5.85
CA GLY A 126 -2.66 -22.87 6.53
C GLY A 126 -1.25 -23.04 5.98
N LEU A 127 -0.35 -23.63 6.76
CA LEU A 127 1.02 -23.90 6.30
C LEU A 127 1.03 -24.97 5.22
N GLU A 128 0.25 -26.04 5.39
CA GLU A 128 0.10 -27.11 4.39
C GLU A 128 -0.46 -26.54 3.08
N GLU A 129 -1.44 -25.63 3.15
CA GLU A 129 -1.98 -24.98 1.95
C GLU A 129 -0.94 -24.18 1.16
N ILE A 130 0.05 -23.59 1.83
CA ILE A 130 1.16 -22.88 1.18
C ILE A 130 2.11 -23.90 0.55
N TYR A 131 2.49 -24.94 1.29
CA TYR A 131 3.46 -25.94 0.83
C TYR A 131 2.91 -26.86 -0.27
N ASP A 132 1.60 -27.03 -0.33
CA ASP A 132 0.89 -27.78 -1.37
C ASP A 132 0.59 -26.92 -2.62
N GLY A 133 0.89 -25.62 -2.57
CA GLY A 133 0.68 -24.71 -3.70
C GLY A 133 -0.79 -24.48 -4.03
N LYS A 134 -1.67 -24.50 -3.02
CA LYS A 134 -3.13 -24.36 -3.21
C LYS A 134 -3.54 -23.06 -3.92
N TYR A 135 -2.79 -21.99 -3.69
CA TYR A 135 -3.10 -20.64 -4.17
C TYR A 135 -2.11 -20.13 -5.22
N PHE A 136 -0.83 -20.47 -5.07
CA PHE A 136 0.26 -20.07 -5.95
C PHE A 136 1.18 -21.26 -6.19
N ALA A 137 1.93 -21.23 -7.29
CA ALA A 137 3.01 -22.17 -7.47
C ALA A 137 4.02 -22.06 -6.31
N VAL A 138 4.49 -23.21 -5.81
CA VAL A 138 5.43 -23.25 -4.70
C VAL A 138 6.82 -22.87 -5.21
N GLU A 139 7.37 -21.80 -4.67
CA GLU A 139 8.72 -21.29 -4.97
C GLU A 139 9.53 -21.23 -3.68
N GLY A 140 10.84 -21.49 -3.74
CA GLY A 140 11.73 -21.42 -2.58
C GLY A 140 12.35 -22.75 -2.18
N ARG A 141 13.57 -22.69 -1.66
CA ARG A 141 14.38 -23.86 -1.31
C ARG A 141 13.94 -24.50 0.01
N ASP A 142 13.64 -23.69 1.00
CA ASP A 142 13.23 -24.10 2.35
C ASP A 142 11.86 -23.52 2.71
N ASP A 143 11.29 -23.97 3.83
CA ASP A 143 9.93 -23.60 4.23
C ASP A 143 9.78 -22.11 4.54
N ALA A 144 10.81 -21.48 5.09
CA ALA A 144 10.82 -20.04 5.34
C ALA A 144 10.83 -19.26 4.02
N GLU A 145 11.61 -19.72 3.04
CA GLU A 145 11.66 -19.14 1.71
C GLU A 145 10.35 -19.32 0.94
N LYS A 146 9.68 -20.47 1.08
CA LYS A 146 8.34 -20.70 0.52
C LYS A 146 7.31 -19.72 1.08
N ILE A 147 7.31 -19.49 2.39
CA ILE A 147 6.43 -18.50 3.02
C ILE A 147 6.76 -17.08 2.52
N LYS A 148 8.05 -16.74 2.36
CA LYS A 148 8.48 -15.44 1.81
C LYS A 148 7.92 -15.20 0.40
N TYR A 149 8.03 -16.19 -0.50
CA TYR A 149 7.48 -16.06 -1.87
C TYR A 149 5.96 -16.08 -1.89
N PHE A 150 5.31 -16.85 -1.02
CA PHE A 150 3.87 -16.80 -0.85
C PHE A 150 3.38 -15.40 -0.47
N ILE A 151 4.02 -14.75 0.50
CA ILE A 151 3.68 -13.38 0.92
C ILE A 151 3.92 -12.39 -0.23
N LYS A 152 5.03 -12.52 -0.97
CA LYS A 152 5.29 -11.71 -2.18
C LYS A 152 4.13 -11.83 -3.17
N ASN A 153 3.73 -13.06 -3.51
CA ASN A 153 2.65 -13.31 -4.46
C ASN A 153 1.29 -12.81 -3.93
N ALA A 154 1.02 -12.91 -2.62
CA ALA A 154 -0.18 -12.36 -1.99
C ALA A 154 -0.22 -10.82 -2.05
N ILE A 155 0.92 -10.14 -1.89
CA ILE A 155 1.00 -8.68 -2.04
C ILE A 155 0.72 -8.30 -3.50
N GLU A 156 1.38 -8.96 -4.46
CA GLU A 156 1.30 -8.62 -5.89
C GLU A 156 -0.05 -8.97 -6.53
N ASN A 157 -0.64 -10.12 -6.17
CA ASN A 157 -1.85 -10.62 -6.83
C ASN A 157 -3.14 -10.36 -6.03
N TRP A 158 -3.07 -10.21 -4.70
CA TRP A 158 -4.26 -9.99 -3.85
C TRP A 158 -4.30 -8.62 -3.18
N GLY A 159 -3.22 -7.82 -3.30
CA GLY A 159 -3.16 -6.50 -2.69
C GLY A 159 -3.08 -6.53 -1.16
N VAL A 160 -2.48 -7.59 -0.58
CA VAL A 160 -2.30 -7.72 0.87
C VAL A 160 -1.41 -6.59 1.39
N GLU A 161 -1.86 -5.93 2.46
CA GLU A 161 -1.13 -4.84 3.13
C GLU A 161 -0.60 -5.27 4.50
N TYR A 162 -1.28 -6.21 5.16
CA TYR A 162 -0.99 -6.64 6.51
C TYR A 162 -0.89 -8.17 6.57
N VAL A 163 0.17 -8.67 7.21
CA VAL A 163 0.37 -10.10 7.43
C VAL A 163 0.48 -10.37 8.93
N LEU A 164 -0.31 -11.32 9.43
CA LEU A 164 -0.21 -11.86 10.78
C LEU A 164 0.33 -13.29 10.69
N LEU A 165 1.52 -13.51 11.24
CA LEU A 165 2.08 -14.85 11.41
C LEU A 165 1.63 -15.37 12.78
N VAL A 166 0.80 -16.40 12.78
CA VAL A 166 0.28 -17.02 14.01
C VAL A 166 1.09 -18.26 14.30
N GLY A 167 1.70 -18.29 15.48
CA GLY A 167 2.54 -19.39 15.92
C GLY A 167 3.68 -18.87 16.80
N GLY A 168 4.53 -19.78 17.24
CA GLY A 168 5.69 -19.45 18.04
C GLY A 168 6.85 -20.38 17.69
N ARG A 169 8.07 -19.90 17.87
CA ARG A 169 9.24 -20.75 17.80
C ARG A 169 9.19 -21.72 18.98
N LYS A 170 9.21 -23.02 18.70
CA LYS A 170 9.33 -24.04 19.75
C LYS A 170 10.74 -23.91 20.33
N ILE A 171 10.86 -23.36 21.54
CA ILE A 171 12.13 -23.28 22.26
C ILE A 171 12.41 -24.68 22.84
N GLY A 172 13.22 -25.49 22.14
CA GLY A 172 13.70 -26.79 22.64
C GLY A 172 14.06 -27.84 21.56
N MET A 173 15.36 -28.16 21.50
CA MET A 173 16.09 -29.33 20.96
C MET A 173 15.48 -30.12 19.76
N ASP A 174 15.89 -29.76 18.54
CA ASP A 174 16.74 -30.55 17.64
C ASP A 174 16.88 -29.76 16.32
N GLU A 175 17.74 -28.73 16.31
CA GLU A 175 18.12 -28.04 15.07
C GLU A 175 19.17 -28.91 14.36
N ARG A 176 18.72 -30.01 13.74
CA ARG A 176 19.58 -30.81 12.87
C ARG A 176 19.57 -30.21 11.46
N TRP A 177 20.78 -29.81 11.05
CA TRP A 177 21.18 -29.37 9.73
C TRP A 177 20.81 -30.37 8.64
#